data_AF-A0A920AUJ6-F1
#
_entry.id   AF-A0A920AUJ6-F1
#
_cell.length_a   1.000
_cell.length_b   1.000
_cell.length_c   1.000
_cell.angle_alpha   90.00
_cell.angle_beta   90.00
_cell.angle_gamma   90.00
#
_symmetry.space_group_name_H-M   'P 1'
#
loop_
_entity.id
_entity.type
_entity.pdbx_description
1 polymer ?
#
loop_
_entity_poly.entity_id
_entity_poly.type
_entity_poly.pdbx_seq_one_letter_code
_entity_poly.pdbx_strand_id
1 'polypeptide(L)'
;MIKHFFSLLILTIFFGCSPIKKINSNVISGEFDKAINKTISELKKTKNKKKIIQYESILLDIYNRSVVSSKDIIGRLKKDGNPEYFDDIYFEYNKLIDRENKLKNISNERLKFNFENYDSELINYRYKASEYLLNISKSLISNNNKYDYRNAYEYLMVIESINPNYLETRSLINLCLMNGSDKILLSLLNDSKSIIHEEFEK
;
A
#
# COMPACT_ATOMS: atom_id res chain seq x y z
N MET A 1 7.16 -68.67 3.90
CA MET A 1 6.16 -67.59 3.73
C MET A 1 6.56 -66.44 4.65
N ILE A 2 6.25 -65.19 4.28
CA ILE A 2 6.68 -63.91 4.92
C ILE A 2 7.94 -63.33 4.26
N LYS A 3 7.89 -63.15 2.93
CA LYS A 3 8.82 -62.28 2.17
C LYS A 3 8.15 -61.01 1.65
N HIS A 4 6.88 -60.79 1.94
CA HIS A 4 6.12 -59.65 1.49
C HIS A 4 5.12 -59.32 2.58
N PHE A 5 5.37 -58.29 3.41
CA PHE A 5 4.23 -57.53 3.96
C PHE A 5 4.51 -56.15 4.56
N PHE A 6 5.74 -55.70 4.78
CA PHE A 6 5.94 -54.35 5.32
C PHE A 6 6.94 -53.49 4.52
N SER A 7 6.80 -53.55 3.20
CA SER A 7 7.17 -52.44 2.32
C SER A 7 5.89 -51.68 2.01
N LEU A 8 5.42 -50.87 2.95
CA LEU A 8 4.31 -49.96 2.71
C LEU A 8 4.50 -48.71 3.56
N LEU A 9 4.52 -47.56 2.88
CA LEU A 9 4.29 -46.22 3.41
C LEU A 9 5.34 -45.75 4.43
N ILE A 10 6.12 -44.70 4.16
CA ILE A 10 5.60 -43.36 3.88
C ILE A 10 6.52 -42.69 2.86
N LEU A 11 6.04 -42.59 1.62
CA LEU A 11 6.52 -41.58 0.68
C LEU A 11 5.93 -40.25 1.17
N THR A 12 6.62 -39.56 2.08
CA THR A 12 6.29 -38.17 2.39
C THR A 12 6.59 -37.37 1.14
N ILE A 13 5.54 -37.07 0.37
CA ILE A 13 5.63 -36.10 -0.70
C ILE A 13 5.92 -34.76 -0.03
N PHE A 14 7.19 -34.37 0.00
CA PHE A 14 7.58 -33.00 0.28
C PHE A 14 7.02 -32.12 -0.84
N PHE A 15 5.75 -31.74 -0.73
CA PHE A 15 5.19 -30.58 -1.43
C PHE A 15 5.79 -29.33 -0.78
N GLY A 16 7.11 -29.18 -0.84
CA GLY A 16 7.75 -27.91 -0.56
C GLY A 16 7.25 -26.93 -1.62
N CYS A 17 6.47 -25.94 -1.21
CA CYS A 17 6.15 -24.82 -2.10
C CYS A 17 7.46 -24.11 -2.41
N SER A 18 8.05 -24.40 -3.58
CA SER A 18 9.31 -23.78 -3.99
C SER A 18 9.13 -22.26 -3.97
N PRO A 19 10.10 -21.48 -3.46
CA PRO A 19 9.98 -20.02 -3.41
C PRO A 19 9.60 -19.40 -4.75
N ILE A 20 10.10 -19.96 -5.86
CA ILE A 20 9.78 -19.56 -7.24
C ILE A 20 8.28 -19.70 -7.56
N LYS A 21 7.62 -20.80 -7.14
CA LYS A 21 6.16 -20.96 -7.32
C LYS A 21 5.39 -19.85 -6.61
N LYS A 22 5.80 -19.49 -5.39
CA LYS A 22 5.17 -18.40 -4.62
C LYS A 22 5.42 -17.03 -5.27
N ILE A 23 6.64 -16.78 -5.74
CA ILE A 23 6.98 -15.57 -6.51
C ILE A 23 6.09 -15.48 -7.74
N ASN A 24 6.01 -16.54 -8.55
CA ASN A 24 5.19 -16.56 -9.76
C ASN A 24 3.69 -16.37 -9.46
N SER A 25 3.19 -16.97 -8.38
CA SER A 25 1.81 -16.74 -7.94
C SER A 25 1.56 -15.26 -7.65
N ASN A 26 2.45 -14.59 -6.92
CA ASN A 26 2.32 -13.15 -6.65
C ASN A 26 2.32 -12.33 -7.95
N VAL A 27 3.18 -12.68 -8.91
CA VAL A 27 3.24 -12.01 -10.21
C VAL A 27 1.95 -12.19 -11.02
N ILE A 28 1.40 -13.40 -11.06
CA ILE A 28 0.15 -13.71 -11.76
C ILE A 28 -1.02 -12.94 -11.14
N SER A 29 -1.04 -12.80 -9.82
CA SER A 29 -2.06 -12.03 -9.10
C SER A 29 -1.86 -10.50 -9.16
N GLY A 30 -0.84 -10.01 -9.88
CA GLY A 30 -0.53 -8.57 -9.95
C GLY A 30 0.15 -8.01 -8.70
N GLU A 31 0.51 -8.84 -7.73
CA GLU A 31 1.19 -8.46 -6.49
C GLU A 31 2.70 -8.28 -6.68
N PHE A 32 3.08 -7.41 -7.62
CA PHE A 32 4.48 -7.20 -8.02
C PHE A 32 5.39 -6.81 -6.85
N ASP A 33 4.93 -5.96 -5.94
CA ASP A 33 5.74 -5.54 -4.78
C ASP A 33 6.07 -6.71 -3.85
N LYS A 34 5.10 -7.62 -3.64
CA LYS A 34 5.34 -8.86 -2.88
C LYS A 34 6.29 -9.78 -3.63
N ALA A 35 6.16 -9.89 -4.95
CA ALA A 35 7.06 -10.70 -5.79
C ALA A 35 8.50 -10.17 -5.77
N ILE A 36 8.70 -8.85 -5.91
CA ILE A 36 10.01 -8.17 -5.83
C ILE A 36 10.63 -8.43 -4.45
N ASN A 37 9.90 -8.12 -3.38
CA ASN A 37 10.41 -8.28 -2.01
C ASN A 37 10.81 -9.73 -1.72
N LYS A 38 9.99 -10.69 -2.16
CA LYS A 38 10.27 -12.12 -1.98
C LYS A 38 11.50 -12.53 -2.77
N THR A 39 11.63 -12.10 -4.02
CA THR A 39 12.78 -12.43 -4.88
C THR A 39 14.07 -11.85 -4.32
N ILE A 40 14.06 -10.59 -3.86
CA ILE A 40 15.22 -9.98 -3.18
C ILE A 40 15.60 -10.76 -1.91
N SER A 41 14.61 -11.19 -1.12
CA SER A 41 14.85 -12.00 0.09
C SER A 41 15.50 -13.35 -0.23
N GLU A 42 15.04 -14.02 -1.29
CA GLU A 42 15.62 -15.29 -1.73
C GLU A 42 17.03 -15.10 -2.32
N LEU A 43 17.25 -14.04 -3.07
CA LEU A 43 18.55 -13.68 -3.65
C LEU A 43 19.60 -13.47 -2.53
N LYS A 44 19.25 -12.75 -1.46
CA LYS A 44 20.12 -12.54 -0.29
C LYS A 44 20.49 -13.83 0.44
N LYS A 45 19.61 -14.83 0.47
CA LYS A 45 19.82 -16.11 1.18
C LYS A 45 20.56 -17.14 0.33
N THR A 46 20.58 -16.97 -1.00
CA THR A 46 21.06 -17.99 -1.93
C THR A 46 22.57 -17.92 -2.09
N LYS A 47 23.27 -19.04 -1.83
CA LYS A 47 24.72 -19.19 -2.05
C LYS A 47 25.07 -19.86 -3.38
N ASN A 48 24.15 -20.62 -3.96
CA ASN A 48 24.39 -21.35 -5.20
C ASN A 48 24.38 -20.39 -6.41
N LYS A 49 25.50 -20.31 -7.14
CA LYS A 49 25.67 -19.39 -8.30
C LYS A 49 24.57 -19.54 -9.36
N LYS A 50 24.18 -20.76 -9.72
CA LYS A 50 23.12 -21.01 -10.73
C LYS A 50 21.77 -20.47 -10.26
N LYS A 51 21.43 -20.66 -8.98
CA LYS A 51 20.20 -20.11 -8.40
C LYS A 51 20.23 -18.59 -8.25
N ILE A 52 21.38 -17.99 -7.96
CA ILE A 52 21.53 -16.52 -7.94
C ILE A 52 21.16 -15.94 -9.31
N ILE A 53 21.77 -16.48 -10.38
CA ILE A 53 21.48 -16.05 -11.77
C ILE A 53 19.98 -16.22 -12.09
N GLN A 54 19.37 -17.33 -11.64
CA GLN A 54 17.94 -17.56 -11.82
C GLN A 54 17.09 -16.48 -11.12
N TYR A 55 17.41 -16.12 -9.87
CA TYR A 55 16.67 -15.08 -9.15
C TYR A 55 16.94 -13.68 -9.71
N GLU A 56 18.15 -13.39 -10.18
CA GLU A 56 18.48 -12.15 -10.90
C GLU A 56 17.60 -12.00 -12.16
N SER A 57 17.49 -13.06 -12.96
CA SER A 57 16.63 -13.08 -14.15
C SER A 57 15.14 -12.94 -13.83
N ILE A 58 14.67 -13.63 -12.79
CA ILE A 58 13.28 -13.50 -12.32
C ILE A 58 13.01 -12.07 -11.85
N LEU A 59 13.94 -11.45 -11.12
CA LEU A 59 13.76 -10.09 -10.61
C LEU A 59 13.64 -9.06 -11.73
N LEU A 60 14.43 -9.21 -12.80
CA LEU A 60 14.34 -8.38 -14.01
C LEU A 60 12.97 -8.53 -14.69
N ASP A 61 12.49 -9.76 -14.88
CA ASP A 61 11.16 -10.01 -15.48
C ASP A 61 10.06 -9.36 -14.65
N ILE A 62 10.06 -9.58 -13.33
CA ILE A 62 9.06 -9.01 -12.42
C ILE A 62 9.06 -7.48 -12.50
N TYR A 63 10.24 -6.85 -12.45
CA TYR A 63 10.34 -5.39 -12.53
C TYR A 63 9.78 -4.88 -13.87
N ASN A 64 10.24 -5.43 -15.00
CA ASN A 64 9.79 -4.99 -16.33
C ASN A 64 8.26 -5.12 -16.48
N ARG A 65 7.69 -6.25 -16.04
CA ARG A 65 6.24 -6.46 -16.06
C ARG A 65 5.49 -5.51 -15.13
N SER A 66 6.04 -5.20 -13.98
CA SER A 66 5.45 -4.23 -13.04
C SER A 66 5.43 -2.81 -13.63
N VAL A 67 6.47 -2.42 -14.38
CA VAL A 67 6.54 -1.13 -15.07
C VAL A 67 5.48 -1.06 -16.16
N VAL A 68 5.40 -2.07 -17.03
CA VAL A 68 4.37 -2.15 -18.08
C VAL A 68 2.97 -2.06 -17.46
N SER A 69 2.69 -2.86 -16.44
CA SER A 69 1.38 -2.86 -15.76
C SER A 69 1.02 -1.48 -15.19
N SER A 70 1.97 -0.81 -14.53
CA SER A 70 1.70 0.50 -13.90
C SER A 70 1.51 1.58 -14.98
N LYS A 71 2.33 1.57 -16.04
CA LYS A 71 2.18 2.49 -17.18
C LYS A 71 0.85 2.29 -17.91
N ASP A 72 0.39 1.06 -18.06
CA ASP A 72 -0.92 0.77 -18.65
C ASP A 72 -2.07 1.30 -17.78
N ILE A 73 -2.00 1.13 -16.46
CA ILE A 73 -2.97 1.70 -15.52
C ILE A 73 -2.98 3.22 -15.64
N ILE A 74 -1.82 3.85 -15.48
CA ILE A 74 -1.66 5.31 -15.59
C ILE A 74 -2.19 5.81 -16.94
N GLY A 75 -1.81 5.15 -18.04
CA GLY A 75 -2.24 5.52 -19.39
C GLY A 75 -3.76 5.46 -19.55
N ARG A 76 -4.42 4.43 -19.00
CA ARG A 76 -5.89 4.32 -19.02
C ARG A 76 -6.56 5.43 -18.20
N LEU A 77 -6.12 5.65 -16.96
CA LEU A 77 -6.69 6.67 -16.08
C LEU A 77 -6.49 8.09 -16.64
N LYS A 78 -5.31 8.37 -17.21
CA LYS A 78 -5.05 9.64 -17.91
C LYS A 78 -5.94 9.85 -19.12
N LYS A 79 -6.21 8.79 -19.88
CA LYS A 79 -7.08 8.84 -21.07
C LYS A 79 -8.54 9.03 -20.71
N ASP A 80 -8.98 8.45 -19.60
CA ASP A 80 -10.33 8.65 -19.05
C ASP A 80 -10.55 10.11 -18.64
N GLY A 81 -9.55 10.72 -17.99
CA GLY A 81 -9.53 12.16 -17.71
C GLY A 81 -10.38 12.59 -16.51
N ASN A 82 -11.01 11.65 -15.80
CA ASN A 82 -11.78 11.93 -14.59
C ASN A 82 -10.86 12.36 -13.41
N PRO A 83 -11.09 13.53 -12.79
CA PRO A 83 -10.36 13.98 -11.61
C PRO A 83 -10.42 13.06 -10.38
N GLU A 84 -11.47 12.24 -10.27
CA GLU A 84 -11.60 11.21 -9.21
C GLU A 84 -10.47 10.18 -9.23
N TYR A 85 -9.70 10.08 -10.33
CA TYR A 85 -8.57 9.18 -10.45
C TYR A 85 -7.20 9.87 -10.27
N PHE A 86 -7.16 11.14 -9.89
CA PHE A 86 -5.88 11.86 -9.78
C PHE A 86 -4.98 11.31 -8.67
N ASP A 87 -5.54 10.91 -7.52
CA ASP A 87 -4.80 10.28 -6.44
C ASP A 87 -4.39 8.84 -6.80
N ASP A 88 -5.25 8.07 -7.48
CA ASP A 88 -4.88 6.77 -8.04
C ASP A 88 -3.65 6.87 -8.95
N ILE A 89 -3.63 7.84 -9.87
CA ILE A 89 -2.49 8.10 -10.75
C ILE A 89 -1.24 8.47 -9.93
N TYR A 90 -1.38 9.32 -8.90
CA TYR A 90 -0.29 9.65 -7.99
C TYR A 90 0.28 8.40 -7.32
N PHE A 91 -0.57 7.55 -6.74
CA PHE A 91 -0.13 6.34 -6.03
C PHE A 91 0.52 5.32 -6.97
N GLU A 92 0.06 5.20 -8.22
CA GLU A 92 0.74 4.37 -9.22
C GLU A 92 2.13 4.90 -9.62
N TYR A 93 2.30 6.21 -9.74
CA TYR A 93 3.64 6.81 -9.90
C TYR A 93 4.52 6.56 -8.68
N ASN A 94 3.97 6.70 -7.47
CA ASN A 94 4.72 6.43 -6.25
C ASN A 94 5.18 4.96 -6.18
N LYS A 95 4.33 4.00 -6.58
CA LYS A 95 4.70 2.58 -6.68
C LYS A 95 5.88 2.35 -7.64
N LEU A 96 5.91 3.02 -8.80
CA LEU A 96 7.04 2.94 -9.73
C LEU A 96 8.33 3.42 -9.05
N ILE A 97 8.31 4.61 -8.46
CA ILE A 97 9.49 5.21 -7.80
C ILE A 97 9.97 4.33 -6.63
N ASP A 98 9.07 3.81 -5.80
CA ASP A 98 9.40 2.94 -4.67
C ASP A 98 10.08 1.65 -5.11
N ARG A 99 9.62 1.04 -6.22
CA ARG A 99 10.25 -0.15 -6.80
C ARG A 99 11.65 0.18 -7.29
N GLU A 100 11.83 1.28 -8.01
CA GLU A 100 13.15 1.68 -8.49
C GLU A 100 14.13 1.97 -7.36
N ASN A 101 13.71 2.74 -6.35
CA ASN A 101 14.55 3.06 -5.19
C ASN A 101 14.99 1.80 -4.44
N LYS A 102 14.11 0.80 -4.33
CA LYS A 102 14.44 -0.50 -3.75
C LYS A 102 15.48 -1.27 -4.58
N LEU A 103 15.39 -1.21 -5.91
CA LEU A 103 16.25 -1.93 -6.84
C LEU A 103 17.60 -1.24 -7.08
N LYS A 104 17.68 0.10 -6.98
CA LYS A 104 18.93 0.86 -7.08
C LYS A 104 20.00 0.32 -6.12
N ASN A 105 19.62 -0.01 -4.88
CA ASN A 105 20.53 -0.52 -3.85
C ASN A 105 21.10 -1.92 -4.10
N ILE A 106 20.55 -2.69 -5.04
CA ILE A 106 21.01 -4.05 -5.37
C ILE A 106 21.49 -4.18 -6.82
N SER A 107 21.35 -3.11 -7.61
CA SER A 107 21.77 -3.06 -9.00
C SER A 107 23.29 -3.22 -9.10
N ASN A 108 23.75 -3.95 -10.11
CA ASN A 108 25.17 -4.16 -10.37
C ASN A 108 25.39 -4.46 -11.86
N GLU A 109 26.65 -4.70 -12.27
CA GLU A 109 26.98 -4.93 -13.69
C GLU A 109 26.19 -6.08 -14.34
N ARG A 110 25.80 -7.10 -13.58
CA ARG A 110 25.02 -8.26 -14.07
C ARG A 110 23.52 -8.09 -13.90
N LEU A 111 23.09 -7.25 -12.94
CA LEU A 111 21.69 -6.99 -12.63
C LEU A 111 21.39 -5.51 -12.89
N LYS A 112 21.10 -5.21 -14.16
CA LYS A 112 20.82 -3.85 -14.64
C LYS A 112 19.34 -3.67 -14.91
N PHE A 113 18.73 -2.68 -14.27
CA PHE A 113 17.35 -2.27 -14.52
C PHE A 113 17.34 -0.99 -15.35
N ASN A 114 16.30 -0.82 -16.19
CA ASN A 114 16.09 0.41 -16.92
C ASN A 114 15.17 1.33 -16.12
N PHE A 115 15.76 2.21 -15.32
CA PHE A 115 15.03 3.18 -14.50
C PHE A 115 14.64 4.41 -15.31
N GLU A 116 13.45 4.95 -15.02
CA GLU A 116 12.93 6.18 -15.62
C GLU A 116 12.61 7.20 -14.53
N ASN A 117 12.79 8.49 -14.83
CA ASN A 117 12.44 9.53 -13.87
C ASN A 117 10.93 9.86 -13.98
N TYR A 118 10.20 9.71 -12.88
CA TYR A 118 8.76 10.02 -12.76
C TYR A 118 8.46 11.18 -11.80
N ASP A 119 9.48 11.89 -11.30
CA ASP A 119 9.34 12.88 -10.23
C ASP A 119 8.43 14.04 -10.64
N SER A 120 8.54 14.49 -11.89
CA SER A 120 7.73 15.61 -12.41
C SER A 120 6.25 15.25 -12.46
N GLU A 121 5.93 14.04 -12.91
CA GLU A 121 4.58 13.52 -13.01
C GLU A 121 4.00 13.24 -11.62
N LEU A 122 4.79 12.66 -10.71
CA LEU A 122 4.39 12.46 -9.32
C LEU A 122 4.01 13.80 -8.68
N ILE A 123 4.87 14.82 -8.81
CA ILE A 123 4.63 16.17 -8.26
C ILE A 123 3.36 16.79 -8.87
N ASN A 124 3.19 16.68 -10.19
CA ASN A 124 2.01 17.20 -10.88
C ASN A 124 0.72 16.56 -10.36
N TYR A 125 0.65 15.23 -10.28
CA TYR A 125 -0.54 14.53 -9.80
C TYR A 125 -0.77 14.70 -8.30
N ARG A 126 0.29 14.88 -7.50
CA ARG A 126 0.17 15.29 -6.09
C ARG A 126 -0.64 16.57 -5.96
N TYR A 127 -0.31 17.60 -6.73
CA TYR A 127 -1.01 18.88 -6.66
C TYR A 127 -2.43 18.80 -7.24
N LYS A 128 -2.61 18.12 -8.39
CA LYS A 128 -3.94 17.93 -8.98
C LYS A 128 -4.90 17.19 -8.05
N ALA A 129 -4.45 16.09 -7.45
CA ALA A 129 -5.23 15.35 -6.47
C ALA A 129 -5.54 16.20 -5.25
N SER A 130 -4.53 16.89 -4.69
CA SER A 130 -4.71 17.73 -3.51
C SER A 130 -5.73 18.84 -3.73
N GLU A 131 -5.66 19.53 -4.87
CA GLU A 131 -6.58 20.60 -5.23
C GLU A 131 -8.01 20.09 -5.42
N TYR A 132 -8.17 18.99 -6.16
CA TYR A 132 -9.47 18.39 -6.43
C TYR A 132 -10.16 17.91 -5.14
N LEU A 133 -9.43 17.14 -4.32
CA LEU A 133 -9.92 16.63 -3.05
C LEU A 133 -10.25 17.76 -2.08
N LEU A 134 -9.45 18.83 -2.03
CA LEU A 134 -9.73 19.99 -1.16
C LEU A 134 -11.06 20.66 -1.55
N ASN A 135 -11.33 20.79 -2.85
CA ASN A 135 -12.56 21.39 -3.34
C ASN A 135 -13.78 20.53 -2.98
N ILE A 136 -13.68 19.19 -3.12
CA ILE A 136 -14.72 18.26 -2.67
C ILE A 136 -14.93 18.40 -1.15
N SER A 137 -13.87 18.34 -0.35
CA SER A 137 -13.95 18.47 1.11
C SER A 137 -14.64 19.76 1.53
N LYS A 138 -14.32 20.90 0.89
CA LYS A 138 -14.98 22.19 1.18
C LYS A 138 -16.47 22.15 0.84
N SER A 139 -16.84 21.55 -0.29
CA SER A 139 -18.24 21.38 -0.67
C SER A 139 -19.00 20.54 0.36
N LEU A 140 -18.43 19.42 0.79
CA LEU A 140 -19.02 18.54 1.80
C LEU A 140 -19.16 19.25 3.16
N ILE A 141 -18.12 19.96 3.61
CA ILE A 141 -18.16 20.76 4.84
C ILE A 141 -19.30 21.79 4.80
N SER A 142 -19.55 22.42 3.64
CA SER A 142 -20.60 23.44 3.49
C SER A 142 -22.03 22.90 3.69
N ASN A 143 -22.26 21.59 3.50
CA ASN A 143 -23.55 20.96 3.75
C ASN A 143 -23.88 20.84 5.24
N ASN A 144 -22.88 21.07 6.11
CA ASN A 144 -23.01 21.17 7.56
C ASN A 144 -23.77 20.00 8.21
N ASN A 145 -23.47 18.77 7.77
CA ASN A 145 -24.00 17.57 8.40
C ASN A 145 -22.88 16.57 8.69
N LYS A 146 -23.15 15.72 9.68
CA LYS A 146 -22.18 14.81 10.27
C LYS A 146 -21.56 13.83 9.28
N TYR A 147 -22.33 13.30 8.33
CA TYR A 147 -21.83 12.33 7.36
C TYR A 147 -20.89 13.00 6.35
N ASP A 148 -21.22 14.21 5.90
CA ASP A 148 -20.36 14.95 5.00
C ASP A 148 -19.07 15.42 5.66
N TYR A 149 -19.09 15.77 6.96
CA TYR A 149 -17.85 16.00 7.72
C TYR A 149 -16.97 14.75 7.77
N ARG A 150 -17.54 13.56 7.93
CA ARG A 150 -16.77 12.30 7.91
C ARG A 150 -16.15 12.04 6.53
N ASN A 151 -16.94 12.20 5.46
CA ASN A 151 -16.43 12.02 4.10
C ASN A 151 -15.33 13.05 3.77
N ALA A 152 -15.54 14.32 4.14
CA ALA A 152 -14.55 15.37 3.96
C ALA A 152 -13.25 15.07 4.72
N TYR A 153 -13.33 14.51 5.93
CA TYR A 153 -12.17 14.07 6.71
C TYR A 153 -11.35 13.02 5.96
N GLU A 154 -11.99 11.98 5.40
CA GLU A 154 -11.28 10.94 4.63
C GLU A 154 -10.50 11.54 3.45
N TYR A 155 -11.12 12.42 2.67
CA TYR A 155 -10.43 13.12 1.58
C TYR A 155 -9.28 14.00 2.06
N LEU A 156 -9.46 14.76 3.15
CA LEU A 156 -8.40 15.59 3.73
C LEU A 156 -7.23 14.75 4.26
N MET A 157 -7.50 13.54 4.75
CA MET A 157 -6.46 12.60 5.18
C MET A 157 -5.66 12.05 4.00
N VAL A 158 -6.30 11.82 2.84
CA VAL A 158 -5.57 11.51 1.60
C VAL A 158 -4.64 12.67 1.24
N ILE A 159 -5.12 13.92 1.28
CA ILE A 159 -4.29 15.10 1.03
C ILE A 159 -3.10 15.15 2.00
N GLU A 160 -3.32 14.98 3.31
CA GLU A 160 -2.24 15.02 4.30
C GLU A 160 -1.20 13.92 4.04
N SER A 161 -1.62 12.75 3.53
CA SER A 161 -0.71 11.66 3.20
C SER A 161 0.18 11.93 1.98
N ILE A 162 -0.33 12.64 0.97
CA ILE A 162 0.38 12.86 -0.30
C ILE A 162 1.05 14.24 -0.38
N ASN A 163 0.49 15.23 0.31
CA ASN A 163 0.92 16.63 0.30
C ASN A 163 0.65 17.27 1.69
N PRO A 164 1.48 16.92 2.70
CA PRO A 164 1.25 17.33 4.08
C PRO A 164 1.07 18.84 4.21
N ASN A 165 0.06 19.26 4.98
CA ASN A 165 -0.29 20.66 5.22
C ASN A 165 -0.53 21.49 3.94
N TYR A 166 -1.00 20.87 2.86
CA TYR A 166 -1.38 21.58 1.63
C TYR A 166 -2.43 22.66 1.92
N LEU A 167 -2.12 23.93 1.65
CA LEU A 167 -3.02 25.07 1.87
C LEU A 167 -3.66 25.07 3.28
N GLU A 168 -2.90 24.68 4.30
CA GLU A 168 -3.32 24.68 5.71
C GLU A 168 -4.55 23.78 6.01
N THR A 169 -4.69 22.68 5.28
CA THR A 169 -5.76 21.68 5.43
C THR A 169 -5.95 21.13 6.84
N ARG A 170 -4.93 21.19 7.71
CA ARG A 170 -5.01 20.70 9.10
C ARG A 170 -6.12 21.37 9.92
N SER A 171 -6.41 22.64 9.64
CA SER A 171 -7.54 23.34 10.26
C SER A 171 -8.89 22.69 9.90
N LEU A 172 -9.06 22.33 8.62
CA LEU A 172 -10.24 21.64 8.12
C LEU A 172 -10.33 20.19 8.63
N ILE A 173 -9.19 19.51 8.77
CA ILE A 173 -9.13 18.15 9.35
C ILE A 173 -9.69 18.18 10.78
N ASN A 174 -9.21 19.11 11.61
CA ASN A 174 -9.71 19.27 12.98
C ASN A 174 -11.19 19.63 13.02
N LEU A 175 -11.64 20.54 12.16
CA LEU A 175 -13.05 20.90 12.02
C LEU A 175 -13.91 19.67 11.70
N CYS A 176 -13.50 18.88 10.71
CA CYS A 176 -14.23 17.68 10.28
C CYS A 176 -14.25 16.61 11.38
N LEU A 177 -13.12 16.40 12.06
CA LEU A 177 -13.04 15.48 13.19
C LEU A 177 -14.01 15.88 14.31
N MET A 178 -14.03 17.16 14.70
CA MET A 178 -14.93 17.67 15.75
C MET A 178 -16.41 17.52 15.41
N ASN A 179 -16.80 17.77 14.16
CA ASN A 179 -18.20 17.77 13.73
C ASN A 179 -18.68 16.41 13.17
N GLY A 180 -17.77 15.52 12.80
CA GLY A 180 -18.05 14.16 12.37
C GLY A 180 -18.10 13.14 13.53
N SER A 181 -17.57 13.48 14.69
CA SER A 181 -17.49 12.58 15.84
C SER A 181 -18.81 12.48 16.60
N ASP A 182 -19.12 11.28 17.10
CA ASP A 182 -20.15 11.08 18.11
C ASP A 182 -19.61 11.46 19.49
N LYS A 183 -20.36 12.27 20.24
CA LYS A 183 -20.04 12.61 21.63
C LYS A 183 -20.92 11.76 22.54
N ILE A 184 -20.32 10.84 23.28
CA ILE A 184 -21.01 10.03 24.28
C ILE A 184 -20.76 10.66 25.64
N LEU A 185 -21.82 11.10 26.31
CA LEU A 185 -21.75 11.51 27.70
C LEU A 185 -21.89 10.27 28.59
N LEU A 186 -20.83 9.93 29.31
CA LEU A 186 -20.83 8.89 30.33
C LEU A 186 -21.04 9.55 31.68
N SER A 187 -22.20 9.33 32.31
CA SER A 187 -22.47 9.73 33.69
C SER A 187 -22.36 8.49 34.59
N LEU A 188 -21.44 8.51 35.53
CA LEU A 188 -21.32 7.48 36.57
C LEU A 188 -22.17 7.90 37.77
N LEU A 189 -23.22 7.14 38.06
CA LEU A 189 -23.99 7.29 39.29
C LEU A 189 -23.59 6.17 40.25
N ASN A 190 -23.14 6.56 41.45
CA ASN A 190 -22.78 5.62 42.49
C ASN A 190 -24.00 5.25 43.33
N ASP A 191 -24.62 4.12 43.01
CA ASP A 191 -25.73 3.57 43.80
C ASP A 191 -25.26 2.76 45.02
N SER A 192 -23.94 2.65 45.24
CA SER A 192 -23.40 2.01 46.44
C SER A 192 -23.30 3.00 47.60
N LYS A 193 -23.55 2.55 48.84
CA LYS A 193 -23.28 3.34 50.06
C LYS A 193 -21.78 3.41 50.40
N SER A 194 -20.91 3.08 49.46
CA SER A 194 -19.46 3.05 49.63
C SER A 194 -18.85 4.34 49.09
N ILE A 195 -17.87 4.87 49.83
CA ILE A 195 -17.11 6.06 49.45
C ILE A 195 -16.35 5.74 48.16
N ILE A 196 -16.54 6.58 47.14
CA ILE A 196 -15.72 6.54 45.93
C ILE A 196 -14.47 7.39 46.16
N HIS A 197 -13.33 6.92 45.65
CA HIS A 197 -12.09 7.70 45.63
C HIS A 197 -12.27 8.99 44.81
N GLU A 198 -11.82 10.13 45.33
CA GLU A 198 -11.99 11.49 44.73
C GLU A 198 -11.71 11.56 43.22
N GLU A 199 -10.81 10.73 42.71
CA GLU A 199 -10.43 10.66 41.29
C GLU A 199 -11.58 10.25 40.36
N PHE A 200 -12.63 9.61 40.88
CA PHE A 200 -13.81 9.19 40.13
C PHE A 200 -15.08 9.98 40.48
N GLU A 201 -14.98 10.99 41.35
CA GLU A 201 -16.06 11.94 41.62
C GLU A 201 -16.01 13.11 40.62
N LYS A 202 -16.40 12.87 39.37
CA LYS A 202 -16.74 13.93 38.40
C LYS A 202 -17.86 13.52 37.45
#